data_AF-A0A5X9XI05-F1
#
_entry.id   AF-A0A5X9XI05-F1
#
_cell.length_a   1.000
_cell.length_b   1.000
_cell.length_c   1.000
_cell.angle_alpha   90.00
_cell.angle_beta   90.00
_cell.angle_gamma   90.00
#
_symmetry.space_group_name_H-M   'P 1'
#
loop_
_entity.id
_entity.type
_entity.pdbx_description
1 polymer ?
#
loop_
_entity_poly.entity_id
_entity_poly.type
_entity_poly.pdbx_seq_one_letter_code
_entity_poly.pdbx_strand_id
1 'polypeptide(L)'
;SYTGGTTISGGTLVANNVEALGTGDVTNNATLELNTGGDFTNAISGSGQVVKSGDKTLTLSGANSYTGGTTISGGTLVANDVNALGTGDVTDNATLALNAVGDFNNAIGGSGKVEKSGDDTLTLSGSNTYTGGTLINGGTLVASNVEALGTGDVTDDATLELNTGGDFDNAISGSGQVVKSGDETLTLSGSNTYTGGTLISSGTLVANDVNALGTGDVTDNAVLELNTGGDFINSIGGTGRVEKSGDETLTLSGSNTYTGGTTINDGTLVATSV
;
A
#
# COMPACT_ATOMS: atom_id res chain seq x y z
N SER A 1 10.71 2.35 39.34
CA SER A 1 9.84 2.76 38.23
C SER A 1 9.41 4.20 38.48
N TYR A 2 9.66 5.10 37.52
CA TYR A 2 9.11 6.45 37.53
C TYR A 2 7.68 6.37 36.95
N THR A 3 6.70 6.98 37.61
CA THR A 3 5.29 6.97 37.18
C THR A 3 4.75 8.37 36.90
N GLY A 4 5.60 9.41 37.03
CA GLY A 4 5.23 10.78 36.67
C GLY A 4 5.23 10.95 35.15
N GLY A 5 4.50 11.94 34.65
CA GLY A 5 4.58 12.32 33.24
C GLY A 5 5.94 12.93 32.88
N THR A 6 6.26 12.94 31.60
CA THR A 6 7.45 13.61 31.05
C THR A 6 6.99 14.77 30.16
N THR A 7 7.50 15.98 30.38
CA THR A 7 7.23 17.14 29.50
C THR A 7 8.50 17.59 28.80
N ILE A 8 8.49 17.58 27.47
CA ILE A 8 9.58 18.08 26.63
C ILE A 8 9.13 19.44 26.10
N SER A 9 9.64 20.53 26.69
CA SER A 9 9.25 21.90 26.31
C SER A 9 10.18 22.52 25.26
N GLY A 10 11.35 21.91 25.00
CA GLY A 10 12.38 22.41 24.09
C GLY A 10 13.52 21.41 23.95
N GLY A 11 14.29 21.54 22.86
CA GLY A 11 15.43 20.66 22.56
C GLY A 11 15.03 19.22 22.21
N THR A 12 16.00 18.31 22.33
CA THR A 12 15.84 16.88 22.05
C THR A 12 16.02 16.07 23.31
N LEU A 13 15.02 15.24 23.65
CA LEU A 13 15.15 14.19 24.64
C LEU A 13 15.42 12.85 23.95
N VAL A 14 16.54 12.20 24.27
CA VAL A 14 16.91 10.90 23.71
C VAL A 14 16.65 9.78 24.73
N ALA A 15 15.73 8.87 24.39
CA ALA A 15 15.47 7.64 25.14
C ALA A 15 16.21 6.46 24.50
N ASN A 16 17.22 5.94 25.19
CA ASN A 16 18.05 4.80 24.73
C ASN A 16 17.53 3.42 25.22
N ASN A 17 16.40 3.41 25.93
CA ASN A 17 15.65 2.22 26.31
C ASN A 17 14.16 2.58 26.50
N VAL A 18 13.24 1.64 26.28
CA VAL A 18 11.79 1.90 26.37
C VAL A 18 11.32 2.25 27.78
N GLU A 19 12.05 1.82 28.81
CA GLU A 19 11.74 2.10 30.21
C GLU A 19 12.29 3.45 30.70
N ALA A 20 13.04 4.17 29.86
CA ALA A 20 13.81 5.36 30.26
C ALA A 20 12.92 6.49 30.77
N LEU A 21 11.68 6.54 30.29
CA LEU A 21 10.68 7.54 30.64
C LEU A 21 9.67 7.02 31.68
N GLY A 22 9.90 5.84 32.25
CA GLY A 22 8.98 5.22 33.19
C GLY A 22 7.66 4.85 32.52
N THR A 23 6.56 4.89 33.26
CA THR A 23 5.21 4.50 32.78
C THR A 23 4.25 5.67 32.61
N GLY A 24 4.71 6.91 32.80
CA GLY A 24 3.86 8.10 32.69
C GLY A 24 3.87 8.68 31.28
N ASP A 25 2.77 9.31 30.88
CA ASP A 25 2.61 9.89 29.55
C ASP A 25 3.64 10.97 29.23
N VAL A 26 3.88 11.18 27.93
CA VAL A 26 4.80 12.18 27.41
C VAL A 26 4.01 13.32 26.76
N THR A 27 4.21 14.54 27.25
CA THR A 27 3.81 15.77 26.55
C THR A 27 5.04 16.30 25.81
N ASN A 28 5.10 16.03 24.50
CA ASN A 28 6.18 16.41 23.61
C ASN A 28 5.82 17.68 22.83
N ASN A 29 6.47 18.80 23.14
CA ASN A 29 6.36 20.06 22.39
C ASN A 29 7.67 20.43 21.66
N ALA A 30 8.63 19.50 21.55
CA ALA A 30 9.88 19.67 20.82
C ALA A 30 10.28 18.38 20.10
N THR A 31 11.39 17.73 20.47
CA THR A 31 11.79 16.45 19.85
C THR A 31 11.94 15.34 20.89
N LEU A 32 11.24 14.23 20.68
CA LEU A 32 11.46 12.96 21.39
C LEU A 32 12.16 12.00 20.43
N GLU A 33 13.40 11.62 20.73
CA GLU A 33 14.16 10.63 19.99
C GLU A 33 14.16 9.28 20.73
N LEU A 34 13.59 8.25 20.09
CA LEU A 34 13.53 6.88 20.55
C LEU A 34 14.65 6.07 19.87
N ASN A 35 15.83 6.08 20.49
CA ASN A 35 16.98 5.27 20.08
C ASN A 35 16.96 3.91 20.80
N THR A 36 15.88 3.16 20.61
CA THR A 36 15.65 1.88 21.29
C THR A 36 14.84 0.93 20.40
N GLY A 37 14.75 -0.34 20.83
CA GLY A 37 13.70 -1.26 20.40
C GLY A 37 12.84 -1.71 21.58
N GLY A 38 11.85 -2.55 21.30
CA GLY A 38 10.87 -3.03 22.29
C GLY A 38 9.49 -2.41 22.07
N ASP A 39 8.66 -2.42 23.11
CA ASP A 39 7.31 -1.85 23.09
C ASP A 39 7.28 -0.57 23.94
N PHE A 40 6.98 0.57 23.32
CA PHE A 40 6.81 1.85 24.00
C PHE A 40 5.32 2.13 24.19
N THR A 41 4.87 2.00 25.43
CA THR A 41 3.45 2.00 25.80
C THR A 41 2.92 3.33 26.33
N ASN A 42 3.82 4.27 26.65
CA ASN A 42 3.42 5.59 27.17
C ASN A 42 2.72 6.39 26.06
N ALA A 43 1.60 7.05 26.38
CA ALA A 43 0.94 7.92 25.42
C ALA A 43 1.79 9.17 25.16
N ILE A 44 1.92 9.55 23.89
CA ILE A 44 2.61 10.78 23.47
C ILE A 44 1.58 11.78 22.96
N SER A 45 1.65 13.00 23.45
CA SER A 45 0.79 14.14 23.09
C SER A 45 1.63 15.38 22.79
N GLY A 46 1.01 16.44 22.28
CA GLY A 46 1.66 17.73 22.04
C GLY A 46 2.07 17.96 20.57
N SER A 47 2.74 19.08 20.29
CA SER A 47 3.05 19.51 18.92
C SER A 47 4.44 19.11 18.41
N GLY A 48 5.20 18.38 19.23
CA GLY A 48 6.58 17.99 18.92
C GLY A 48 6.69 16.81 17.97
N GLN A 49 7.88 16.63 17.40
CA GLN A 49 8.25 15.52 16.53
C GLN A 49 8.68 14.30 17.35
N VAL A 50 8.33 13.11 16.87
CA VAL A 50 8.90 11.82 17.32
C VAL A 50 9.93 11.34 16.30
N VAL A 51 11.11 10.94 16.76
CA VAL A 51 12.18 10.39 15.92
C VAL A 51 12.50 8.97 16.36
N LYS A 52 12.43 8.00 15.46
CA LYS A 52 12.91 6.63 15.67
C LYS A 52 14.25 6.46 14.96
N SER A 53 15.34 6.43 15.74
CA SER A 53 16.71 6.42 15.21
C SER A 53 17.49 5.13 15.44
N GLY A 54 17.09 4.28 16.40
CA GLY A 54 17.83 3.06 16.72
C GLY A 54 17.64 1.96 15.66
N ASP A 55 18.61 1.05 15.51
CA ASP A 55 18.57 0.01 14.47
C ASP A 55 17.58 -1.14 14.74
N LYS A 56 17.00 -1.18 15.95
CA LYS A 56 16.08 -2.25 16.39
C LYS A 56 14.64 -1.97 15.98
N THR A 57 13.79 -2.99 16.09
CA THR A 57 12.34 -2.85 16.00
C THR A 57 11.78 -2.18 17.26
N LEU A 58 11.02 -1.10 17.07
CA LEU A 58 10.24 -0.44 18.11
C LEU A 58 8.76 -0.50 17.74
N THR A 59 7.93 -0.98 18.65
CA THR A 59 6.48 -0.86 18.56
C THR A 59 6.04 0.36 19.35
N LEU A 60 5.21 1.21 18.74
CA LEU A 60 4.61 2.34 19.42
C LEU A 60 3.15 1.99 19.74
N SER A 61 2.89 1.54 20.98
CA SER A 61 1.57 1.02 21.40
C SER A 61 0.77 2.00 22.25
N GLY A 62 1.36 3.13 22.66
CA GLY A 62 0.65 4.18 23.38
C GLY A 62 -0.50 4.77 22.56
N ALA A 63 -1.55 5.26 23.24
CA ALA A 63 -2.64 6.00 22.61
C ALA A 63 -2.17 7.43 22.25
N ASN A 64 -1.48 7.54 21.12
CA ASN A 64 -0.80 8.77 20.74
C ASN A 64 -1.74 9.81 20.12
N SER A 65 -1.49 11.07 20.42
CA SER A 65 -2.28 12.22 19.96
C SER A 65 -1.40 13.43 19.59
N TYR A 66 -0.09 13.20 19.41
CA TYR A 66 0.80 14.26 18.97
C TYR A 66 0.50 14.68 17.52
N THR A 67 0.74 15.96 17.24
CA THR A 67 0.45 16.56 15.93
C THR A 67 1.70 16.88 15.13
N GLY A 68 2.89 16.80 15.75
CA GLY A 68 4.14 16.84 15.00
C GLY A 68 4.35 15.57 14.19
N GLY A 69 5.25 15.62 13.21
CA GLY A 69 5.55 14.46 12.37
C GLY A 69 6.33 13.35 13.08
N THR A 70 6.41 12.21 12.42
CA THR A 70 7.25 11.07 12.82
C THR A 70 8.39 10.88 11.83
N THR A 71 9.63 10.86 12.29
CA THR A 71 10.80 10.54 11.44
C THR A 71 11.34 9.16 11.80
N ILE A 72 11.44 8.27 10.82
CA ILE A 72 12.08 6.96 10.99
C ILE A 72 13.42 7.02 10.26
N SER A 73 14.52 7.13 11.01
CA SER A 73 15.87 7.21 10.44
C SER A 73 16.64 5.90 10.55
N GLY A 74 16.13 4.91 11.29
CA GLY A 74 16.79 3.62 11.47
C GLY A 74 15.86 2.52 12.00
N GLY A 75 16.22 1.27 11.72
CA GLY A 75 15.50 0.08 12.14
C GLY A 75 14.07 0.00 11.61
N THR A 76 13.18 -0.59 12.42
CA THR A 76 11.75 -0.72 12.09
C THR A 76 10.92 0.01 13.14
N LEU A 77 9.95 0.81 12.69
CA LEU A 77 8.86 1.30 13.53
C LEU A 77 7.60 0.50 13.23
N VAL A 78 6.99 -0.09 14.25
CA VAL A 78 5.75 -0.87 14.13
C VAL A 78 4.59 -0.04 14.69
N ALA A 79 3.54 0.11 13.88
CA ALA A 79 2.25 0.67 14.28
C ALA A 79 1.17 -0.42 14.17
N ASN A 80 0.61 -0.81 15.31
CA ASN A 80 -0.46 -1.82 15.39
C ASN A 80 -1.88 -1.20 15.40
N ASP A 81 -1.98 0.13 15.40
CA ASP A 81 -3.21 0.90 15.29
C ASP A 81 -2.96 2.06 14.32
N VAL A 82 -3.95 2.44 13.52
CA VAL A 82 -3.79 3.51 12.52
C VAL A 82 -3.52 4.87 13.15
N ASN A 83 -3.89 5.08 14.42
CA ASN A 83 -3.64 6.30 15.18
C ASN A 83 -2.35 6.22 16.02
N ALA A 84 -1.59 5.12 15.94
CA ALA A 84 -0.38 4.95 16.75
C ALA A 84 0.67 6.03 16.46
N LEU A 85 0.68 6.65 15.28
CA LEU A 85 1.66 7.67 14.88
C LEU A 85 1.15 9.11 15.01
N GLY A 86 0.09 9.34 15.78
CA GLY A 86 -0.52 10.66 15.89
C GLY A 86 -1.09 11.12 14.54
N THR A 87 -1.08 12.43 14.30
CA THR A 87 -1.74 13.04 13.12
C THR A 87 -0.78 13.73 12.14
N GLY A 88 0.51 13.80 12.47
CA GLY A 88 1.51 14.42 11.61
C GLY A 88 2.07 13.46 10.56
N ASP A 89 2.65 14.01 9.49
CA ASP A 89 3.25 13.23 8.41
C ASP A 89 4.41 12.35 8.90
N VAL A 90 4.64 11.25 8.17
CA VAL A 90 5.73 10.32 8.39
C VAL A 90 6.83 10.54 7.36
N THR A 91 8.05 10.81 7.83
CA THR A 91 9.27 10.73 7.01
C THR A 91 9.95 9.39 7.29
N ASP A 92 9.72 8.39 6.44
CA ASP A 92 10.33 7.07 6.55
C ASP A 92 11.58 6.97 5.67
N ASN A 93 12.74 6.79 6.29
CA ASN A 93 14.01 6.50 5.63
C ASN A 93 14.55 5.10 6.00
N ALA A 94 13.72 4.25 6.63
CA ALA A 94 14.09 2.90 7.00
C ALA A 94 12.93 1.93 6.73
N THR A 95 12.18 1.53 7.75
CA THR A 95 11.02 0.65 7.58
C THR A 95 9.89 1.04 8.52
N LEU A 96 8.73 1.31 7.94
CA LEU A 96 7.45 1.45 8.63
C LEU A 96 6.63 0.17 8.45
N ALA A 97 6.42 -0.58 9.54
CA ALA A 97 5.56 -1.76 9.54
C ALA A 97 4.16 -1.40 10.08
N LEU A 98 3.15 -1.47 9.22
CA LEU A 98 1.75 -1.20 9.52
C LEU A 98 1.01 -2.53 9.71
N ASN A 99 0.78 -2.88 10.97
CA ASN A 99 0.02 -4.07 11.38
C ASN A 99 -1.32 -3.63 11.98
N ALA A 100 -1.94 -2.65 11.32
CA ALA A 100 -3.12 -1.95 11.81
C ALA A 100 -4.35 -2.29 10.97
N VAL A 101 -5.51 -1.95 11.52
CA VAL A 101 -6.82 -2.08 10.87
C VAL A 101 -7.45 -0.71 10.77
N GLY A 102 -8.10 -0.43 9.63
CA GLY A 102 -8.79 0.83 9.38
C GLY A 102 -8.05 1.71 8.40
N ASP A 103 -8.23 3.02 8.51
CA ASP A 103 -7.70 4.02 7.58
C ASP A 103 -6.48 4.74 8.16
N PHE A 104 -5.33 4.58 7.52
CA PHE A 104 -4.10 5.30 7.81
C PHE A 104 -3.95 6.45 6.82
N ASN A 105 -4.18 7.67 7.32
CA ASN A 105 -4.31 8.88 6.50
C ASN A 105 -3.09 9.83 6.57
N ASN A 106 -2.12 9.57 7.44
CA ASN A 106 -0.88 10.35 7.49
C ASN A 106 -0.13 10.19 6.15
N ALA A 107 0.36 11.29 5.59
CA ALA A 107 1.22 11.22 4.41
C ALA A 107 2.57 10.60 4.80
N ILE A 108 3.07 9.70 3.97
CA ILE A 108 4.34 9.01 4.12
C ILE A 108 5.26 9.45 2.98
N GLY A 109 6.42 9.98 3.30
CA GLY A 109 7.49 10.30 2.36
C GLY A 109 8.81 9.67 2.77
N GLY A 110 9.85 9.86 1.94
CA GLY A 110 11.21 9.40 2.20
C GLY A 110 11.61 8.14 1.43
N SER A 111 12.81 7.63 1.69
CA SER A 111 13.37 6.50 0.92
C SER A 111 13.09 5.12 1.52
N GLY A 112 12.36 5.07 2.63
CA GLY A 112 12.06 3.86 3.38
C GLY A 112 10.98 3.00 2.72
N LYS A 113 10.82 1.80 3.27
CA LYS A 113 9.86 0.79 2.83
C LYS A 113 8.68 0.71 3.79
N VAL A 114 7.48 0.61 3.24
CA VAL A 114 6.26 0.29 3.99
C VAL A 114 6.00 -1.22 3.96
N GLU A 115 5.74 -1.83 5.11
CA GLU A 115 5.36 -3.24 5.23
C GLU A 115 3.96 -3.37 5.83
N LYS A 116 3.04 -4.04 5.14
CA LYS A 116 1.74 -4.47 5.68
C LYS A 116 1.82 -5.94 6.07
N SER A 117 1.43 -6.26 7.29
CA SER A 117 1.23 -7.63 7.74
C SER A 117 -0.05 -7.79 8.57
N GLY A 118 -0.30 -8.99 9.08
CA GLY A 118 -1.57 -9.36 9.75
C GLY A 118 -2.69 -9.61 8.74
N ASP A 119 -3.71 -10.35 9.17
CA ASP A 119 -4.75 -10.90 8.29
C ASP A 119 -5.85 -9.89 7.92
N ASP A 120 -5.89 -8.76 8.62
CA ASP A 120 -6.95 -7.76 8.48
C ASP A 120 -6.69 -6.77 7.32
N THR A 121 -7.71 -5.95 7.03
CA THR A 121 -7.67 -4.90 6.03
C THR A 121 -7.11 -3.59 6.58
N LEU A 122 -6.10 -3.05 5.91
CA LEU A 122 -5.59 -1.69 6.11
C LEU A 122 -5.89 -0.87 4.86
N THR A 123 -6.42 0.34 5.02
CA THR A 123 -6.52 1.34 3.95
C THR A 123 -5.42 2.37 4.11
N LEU A 124 -4.68 2.62 3.03
CA LEU A 124 -3.82 3.80 2.90
C LEU A 124 -4.58 4.87 2.12
N SER A 125 -4.76 6.03 2.74
CA SER A 125 -5.44 7.19 2.15
C SER A 125 -4.61 8.46 2.10
N GLY A 126 -3.44 8.48 2.75
CA GLY A 126 -2.47 9.55 2.57
C GLY A 126 -2.03 9.68 1.11
N SER A 127 -1.75 10.91 0.66
CA SER A 127 -1.02 11.15 -0.58
C SER A 127 0.46 10.93 -0.29
N ASN A 128 0.97 9.77 -0.71
CA ASN A 128 2.27 9.28 -0.30
C ASN A 128 3.32 9.54 -1.38
N THR A 129 4.56 9.75 -0.95
CA THR A 129 5.71 10.07 -1.83
C THR A 129 6.94 9.20 -1.52
N TYR A 130 6.78 8.16 -0.71
CA TYR A 130 7.89 7.27 -0.39
C TYR A 130 8.31 6.45 -1.61
N THR A 131 9.61 6.16 -1.68
CA THR A 131 10.21 5.54 -2.88
C THR A 131 10.77 4.14 -2.63
N GLY A 132 10.84 3.69 -1.36
CA GLY A 132 11.45 2.39 -1.02
C GLY A 132 10.56 1.17 -1.29
N GLY A 133 9.32 1.39 -1.72
CA GLY A 133 8.36 0.35 -2.09
C GLY A 133 7.47 -0.13 -0.95
N THR A 134 6.57 -1.04 -1.29
CA THR A 134 5.56 -1.59 -0.39
C THR A 134 5.64 -3.11 -0.40
N LEU A 135 5.72 -3.73 0.77
CA LEU A 135 5.62 -5.19 0.94
C LEU A 135 4.29 -5.53 1.61
N ILE A 136 3.50 -6.40 1.00
CA ILE A 136 2.23 -6.90 1.53
C ILE A 136 2.40 -8.37 1.88
N ASN A 137 2.69 -8.67 3.15
CA ASN A 137 2.93 -10.04 3.63
C ASN A 137 1.65 -10.75 4.09
N GLY A 138 0.54 -10.03 4.26
CA GLY A 138 -0.71 -10.60 4.79
C GLY A 138 -1.90 -9.65 4.76
N GLY A 139 -3.09 -10.24 4.77
CA GLY A 139 -4.38 -9.54 4.76
C GLY A 139 -4.61 -8.77 3.46
N THR A 140 -5.30 -7.64 3.57
CA THR A 140 -5.60 -6.75 2.43
C THR A 140 -5.01 -5.38 2.67
N LEU A 141 -4.29 -4.85 1.68
CA LEU A 141 -3.91 -3.44 1.61
C LEU A 141 -4.79 -2.74 0.58
N VAL A 142 -5.61 -1.77 1.00
CA VAL A 142 -6.44 -0.95 0.13
C VAL A 142 -5.70 0.35 -0.17
N ALA A 143 -5.41 0.61 -1.44
CA ALA A 143 -4.99 1.90 -1.95
C ALA A 143 -6.23 2.70 -2.38
N SER A 144 -6.59 3.74 -1.63
CA SER A 144 -7.80 4.54 -1.88
C SER A 144 -7.61 5.71 -2.86
N ASN A 145 -6.38 5.97 -3.26
CA ASN A 145 -6.00 6.93 -4.30
C ASN A 145 -4.74 6.43 -5.03
N VAL A 146 -4.46 6.96 -6.22
CA VAL A 146 -3.33 6.50 -7.06
C VAL A 146 -1.95 6.76 -6.42
N GLU A 147 -1.86 7.76 -5.53
CA GLU A 147 -0.63 8.12 -4.83
C GLU A 147 -0.47 7.36 -3.50
N ALA A 148 -1.45 6.52 -3.11
CA ALA A 148 -1.47 5.90 -1.79
C ALA A 148 -0.30 4.94 -1.54
N LEU A 149 0.36 4.44 -2.58
CA LEU A 149 1.53 3.54 -2.46
C LEU A 149 2.87 4.22 -2.80
N GLY A 150 2.89 5.55 -2.92
CA GLY A 150 4.09 6.27 -3.32
C GLY A 150 4.55 5.84 -4.72
N THR A 151 5.86 5.89 -4.98
CA THR A 151 6.42 5.62 -6.32
C THR A 151 7.33 4.40 -6.35
N GLY A 152 7.43 3.65 -5.25
CA GLY A 152 8.25 2.43 -5.19
C GLY A 152 7.48 1.19 -5.64
N ASP A 153 8.20 0.14 -6.02
CA ASP A 153 7.57 -1.12 -6.44
C ASP A 153 6.78 -1.78 -5.30
N VAL A 154 5.79 -2.60 -5.68
CA VAL A 154 4.97 -3.40 -4.76
C VAL A 154 5.36 -4.87 -4.86
N THR A 155 5.74 -5.47 -3.73
CA THR A 155 5.77 -6.92 -3.57
C THR A 155 4.50 -7.33 -2.84
N ASP A 156 3.55 -7.91 -3.58
CA ASP A 156 2.28 -8.43 -3.06
C ASP A 156 2.33 -9.94 -2.89
N ASP A 157 2.37 -10.41 -1.64
CA ASP A 157 2.24 -11.81 -1.26
C ASP A 157 0.89 -12.12 -0.59
N ALA A 158 -0.08 -11.20 -0.67
CA ALA A 158 -1.41 -11.39 -0.12
C ALA A 158 -2.50 -10.80 -1.03
N THR A 159 -3.06 -9.63 -0.68
CA THR A 159 -4.05 -8.94 -1.51
C THR A 159 -3.79 -7.45 -1.55
N LEU A 160 -3.54 -6.94 -2.74
CA LEU A 160 -3.56 -5.52 -3.06
C LEU A 160 -4.91 -5.13 -3.65
N GLU A 161 -5.66 -4.26 -2.97
CA GLU A 161 -6.90 -3.69 -3.49
C GLU A 161 -6.71 -2.25 -3.96
N LEU A 162 -6.88 -2.01 -5.25
CA LEU A 162 -6.83 -0.72 -5.91
C LEU A 162 -8.26 -0.14 -5.99
N ASN A 163 -8.63 0.63 -4.97
CA ASN A 163 -9.88 1.36 -4.90
C ASN A 163 -9.68 2.80 -5.38
N THR A 164 -9.26 2.94 -6.64
CA THR A 164 -8.92 4.23 -7.24
C THR A 164 -9.08 4.22 -8.77
N GLY A 165 -8.89 5.38 -9.39
CA GLY A 165 -8.74 5.58 -10.83
C GLY A 165 -7.42 6.29 -11.16
N GLY A 166 -7.17 6.52 -12.45
CA GLY A 166 -5.93 7.15 -12.95
C GLY A 166 -4.91 6.12 -13.43
N ASP A 167 -3.64 6.50 -13.48
CA ASP A 167 -2.55 5.64 -13.97
C ASP A 167 -1.72 5.13 -12.79
N PHE A 168 -1.74 3.83 -12.56
CA PHE A 168 -0.90 3.15 -11.57
C PHE A 168 0.33 2.57 -12.26
N ASP A 169 1.50 3.14 -11.97
CA ASP A 169 2.77 2.87 -12.67
C ASP A 169 3.76 2.04 -11.86
N ASN A 170 3.52 1.84 -10.56
CA ASN A 170 4.35 0.97 -9.72
C ASN A 170 4.35 -0.46 -10.28
N ALA A 171 5.54 -1.09 -10.35
CA ALA A 171 5.61 -2.50 -10.72
C ALA A 171 5.12 -3.36 -9.55
N ILE A 172 4.25 -4.32 -9.86
CA ILE A 172 3.68 -5.28 -8.90
C ILE A 172 4.29 -6.65 -9.17
N SER A 173 4.83 -7.27 -8.12
CA SER A 173 5.41 -8.62 -8.13
C SER A 173 4.84 -9.45 -6.98
N GLY A 174 5.15 -10.75 -6.95
CA GLY A 174 4.78 -11.62 -5.82
C GLY A 174 3.63 -12.58 -6.12
N SER A 175 3.20 -13.30 -5.10
CA SER A 175 2.22 -14.39 -5.23
C SER A 175 0.77 -13.97 -5.00
N GLY A 176 0.54 -12.73 -4.56
CA GLY A 176 -0.75 -12.17 -4.17
C GLY A 176 -1.69 -11.84 -5.33
N GLN A 177 -2.93 -11.52 -4.94
CA GLN A 177 -4.00 -11.12 -5.84
C GLN A 177 -4.14 -9.59 -5.90
N VAL A 178 -4.23 -9.06 -7.11
CA VAL A 178 -4.61 -7.66 -7.35
C VAL A 178 -6.13 -7.58 -7.52
N VAL A 179 -6.78 -6.69 -6.78
CA VAL A 179 -8.22 -6.42 -6.86
C VAL A 179 -8.44 -4.98 -7.33
N LYS A 180 -9.15 -4.78 -8.43
CA LYS A 180 -9.65 -3.47 -8.86
C LYS A 180 -11.10 -3.30 -8.41
N SER A 181 -11.34 -2.44 -7.44
CA SER A 181 -12.67 -2.24 -6.82
C SER A 181 -13.23 -0.82 -6.94
N GLY A 182 -12.42 0.17 -7.31
CA GLY A 182 -12.90 1.55 -7.53
C GLY A 182 -13.86 1.65 -8.72
N ASP A 183 -14.77 2.61 -8.70
CA ASP A 183 -15.75 2.79 -9.79
C ASP A 183 -15.15 3.46 -11.04
N GLU A 184 -13.99 4.10 -10.91
CA GLU A 184 -13.33 4.84 -11.96
C GLU A 184 -12.51 3.92 -12.90
N THR A 185 -12.00 4.51 -13.98
CA THR A 185 -11.03 3.86 -14.86
C THR A 185 -9.65 3.89 -14.22
N LEU A 186 -9.02 2.72 -14.08
CA LEU A 186 -7.63 2.58 -13.66
C LEU A 186 -6.82 1.97 -14.80
N THR A 187 -5.73 2.62 -15.18
CA THR A 187 -4.72 2.05 -16.05
C THR A 187 -3.65 1.38 -15.21
N LEU A 188 -3.40 0.10 -15.44
CA LEU A 188 -2.25 -0.57 -14.86
C LEU A 188 -1.10 -0.56 -15.88
N SER A 189 -0.07 0.24 -15.62
CA SER A 189 1.02 0.53 -16.57
C SER A 189 2.39 0.05 -16.11
N GLY A 190 2.52 -0.36 -14.84
CA GLY A 190 3.73 -0.96 -14.31
C GLY A 190 4.13 -2.28 -15.00
N SER A 191 5.41 -2.63 -14.93
CA SER A 191 5.92 -3.90 -15.45
C SER A 191 5.62 -5.04 -14.48
N ASN A 192 4.41 -5.58 -14.56
CA ASN A 192 3.89 -6.50 -13.56
C ASN A 192 4.31 -7.96 -13.77
N THR A 193 4.62 -8.64 -12.68
CA THR A 193 5.09 -10.05 -12.65
C THR A 193 4.38 -10.89 -11.59
N TYR A 194 3.34 -10.36 -10.94
CA TYR A 194 2.58 -11.08 -9.93
C TYR A 194 1.83 -12.29 -10.51
N THR A 195 1.62 -13.31 -9.68
CA THR A 195 1.08 -14.60 -10.13
C THR A 195 -0.29 -14.95 -9.57
N GLY A 196 -0.79 -14.28 -8.53
CA GLY A 196 -2.04 -14.63 -7.84
C GLY A 196 -3.32 -14.25 -8.59
N GLY A 197 -3.19 -13.57 -9.73
CA GLY A 197 -4.31 -13.20 -10.60
C GLY A 197 -4.90 -11.83 -10.29
N THR A 198 -5.87 -11.44 -11.11
CA THR A 198 -6.51 -10.13 -11.07
C THR A 198 -8.03 -10.29 -10.93
N LEU A 199 -8.64 -9.63 -9.95
CA LEU A 199 -10.09 -9.52 -9.82
C LEU A 199 -10.52 -8.09 -10.18
N ILE A 200 -11.45 -7.95 -11.11
CA ILE A 200 -12.07 -6.66 -11.45
C ILE A 200 -13.50 -6.70 -10.95
N SER A 201 -13.79 -6.00 -9.86
CA SER A 201 -15.11 -6.01 -9.22
C SER A 201 -15.95 -4.78 -9.55
N SER A 202 -15.32 -3.63 -9.89
CA SER A 202 -16.01 -2.41 -10.35
C SER A 202 -15.16 -1.60 -11.32
N GLY A 203 -15.81 -0.63 -11.98
CA GLY A 203 -15.21 0.30 -12.92
C GLY A 203 -14.59 -0.36 -14.14
N THR A 204 -13.52 0.26 -14.65
CA THR A 204 -12.74 -0.23 -15.78
C THR A 204 -11.29 -0.43 -15.38
N LEU A 205 -10.71 -1.58 -15.71
CA LEU A 205 -9.27 -1.81 -15.65
C LEU A 205 -8.73 -1.79 -17.08
N VAL A 206 -7.79 -0.88 -17.35
CA VAL A 206 -7.11 -0.75 -18.65
C VAL A 206 -5.73 -1.40 -18.57
N ALA A 207 -5.45 -2.31 -19.49
CA ALA A 207 -4.13 -2.89 -19.72
C ALA A 207 -3.57 -2.40 -21.06
N ASN A 208 -2.50 -1.61 -21.01
CA ASN A 208 -1.81 -1.08 -22.20
C ASN A 208 -0.70 -2.01 -22.74
N ASP A 209 -0.37 -3.07 -22.01
CA ASP A 209 0.58 -4.13 -22.40
C ASP A 209 -0.05 -5.49 -22.09
N VAL A 210 0.23 -6.51 -22.91
CA VAL A 210 -0.30 -7.87 -22.68
C VAL A 210 0.20 -8.50 -21.38
N ASN A 211 1.30 -8.01 -20.81
CA ASN A 211 1.86 -8.45 -19.53
C ASN A 211 1.47 -7.53 -18.36
N ALA A 212 0.64 -6.50 -18.60
CA ALA A 212 0.27 -5.54 -17.55
C ALA A 212 -0.46 -6.20 -16.38
N LEU A 213 -1.09 -7.37 -16.57
CA LEU A 213 -1.87 -8.05 -15.52
C LEU A 213 -1.15 -9.27 -14.89
N GLY A 214 0.19 -9.32 -14.99
CA GLY A 214 0.98 -10.44 -14.50
C GLY A 214 0.65 -11.74 -15.25
N THR A 215 0.84 -12.88 -14.59
CA THR A 215 0.64 -14.22 -15.23
C THR A 215 -0.55 -15.01 -14.70
N GLY A 216 -1.26 -14.49 -13.69
CA GLY A 216 -2.42 -15.16 -13.10
C GLY A 216 -3.70 -14.96 -13.90
N ASP A 217 -4.74 -15.74 -13.58
CA ASP A 217 -6.04 -15.61 -14.24
C ASP A 217 -6.71 -14.26 -13.93
N VAL A 218 -7.55 -13.79 -14.84
CA VAL A 218 -8.38 -12.60 -14.67
C VAL A 218 -9.83 -13.02 -14.41
N THR A 219 -10.36 -12.64 -13.25
CA THR A 219 -11.80 -12.67 -12.97
C THR A 219 -12.38 -11.29 -13.23
N ASP A 220 -12.99 -11.11 -14.40
CA ASP A 220 -13.64 -9.86 -14.77
C ASP A 220 -15.13 -9.90 -14.44
N ASN A 221 -15.55 -9.10 -13.47
CA ASN A 221 -16.97 -8.89 -13.13
C ASN A 221 -17.45 -7.47 -13.47
N ALA A 222 -16.61 -6.65 -14.14
CA ALA A 222 -16.94 -5.30 -14.55
C ALA A 222 -16.51 -5.06 -16.00
N VAL A 223 -15.45 -4.26 -16.23
CA VAL A 223 -14.90 -4.03 -17.56
C VAL A 223 -13.39 -4.21 -17.56
N LEU A 224 -12.90 -5.17 -18.36
CA LEU A 224 -11.50 -5.27 -18.75
C LEU A 224 -11.29 -4.63 -20.13
N GLU A 225 -10.52 -3.55 -20.19
CA GLU A 225 -10.12 -2.92 -21.45
C GLU A 225 -8.67 -3.31 -21.81
N LEU A 226 -8.51 -3.94 -22.97
CA LEU A 226 -7.22 -4.33 -23.54
C LEU A 226 -6.84 -3.33 -24.63
N ASN A 227 -6.09 -2.31 -24.24
CA ASN A 227 -5.57 -1.27 -25.13
C ASN A 227 -4.15 -1.61 -25.61
N THR A 228 -4.01 -2.79 -26.21
CA THR A 228 -2.70 -3.33 -26.59
C THR A 228 -2.81 -4.28 -27.79
N GLY A 229 -1.67 -4.60 -28.39
CA GLY A 229 -1.51 -5.68 -29.36
C GLY A 229 -0.64 -6.81 -28.81
N GLY A 230 -0.60 -7.94 -29.50
CA GLY A 230 0.20 -9.10 -29.10
C GLY A 230 -0.64 -10.30 -28.63
N ASP A 231 -0.06 -11.13 -27.79
CA ASP A 231 -0.69 -12.37 -27.29
C ASP A 231 -0.98 -12.25 -25.78
N PHE A 232 -2.26 -12.12 -25.44
CA PHE A 232 -2.74 -12.10 -24.08
C PHE A 232 -3.05 -13.54 -23.62
N ILE A 233 -2.18 -14.05 -22.74
CA ILE A 233 -2.13 -15.46 -22.37
C ILE A 233 -2.97 -15.80 -21.14
N ASN A 234 -3.34 -14.80 -20.34
CA ASN A 234 -4.10 -15.02 -19.11
C ASN A 234 -5.50 -15.55 -19.43
N SER A 235 -6.00 -16.48 -18.64
CA SER A 235 -7.40 -16.91 -18.73
C SER A 235 -8.31 -15.77 -18.28
N ILE A 236 -9.45 -15.58 -18.94
CA ILE A 236 -10.44 -14.57 -18.57
C ILE A 236 -11.76 -15.26 -18.23
N GLY A 237 -12.23 -15.09 -17.00
CA GLY A 237 -13.53 -15.57 -16.53
C GLY A 237 -14.39 -14.44 -15.96
N GLY A 238 -15.57 -14.79 -15.42
CA GLY A 238 -16.45 -13.87 -14.71
C GLY A 238 -17.69 -13.40 -15.51
N THR A 239 -18.34 -12.34 -15.02
CA THR A 239 -19.59 -11.81 -15.59
C THR A 239 -19.43 -10.49 -16.34
N GLY A 240 -18.23 -9.92 -16.32
CA GLY A 240 -17.88 -8.65 -16.92
C GLY A 240 -17.74 -8.70 -18.44
N ARG A 241 -17.39 -7.56 -19.02
CA ARG A 241 -17.23 -7.34 -20.46
C ARG A 241 -15.77 -7.04 -20.78
N VAL A 242 -15.27 -7.71 -21.81
CA VAL A 242 -13.97 -7.40 -22.40
C VAL A 242 -14.11 -6.36 -23.51
N GLU A 243 -13.27 -5.34 -23.50
CA GLU A 243 -13.17 -4.32 -24.53
C GLU A 243 -11.78 -4.34 -25.18
N LYS A 244 -11.74 -4.25 -26.51
CA LYS A 244 -10.51 -4.09 -27.29
C LYS A 244 -10.49 -2.70 -27.91
N SER A 245 -9.52 -1.87 -27.53
CA SER A 245 -9.44 -0.46 -27.94
C SER A 245 -8.14 -0.03 -28.63
N GLY A 246 -7.06 -0.83 -28.56
CA GLY A 246 -5.83 -0.53 -29.32
C GLY A 246 -6.02 -0.71 -30.84
N ASP A 247 -5.18 -0.11 -31.68
CA ASP A 247 -5.25 -0.25 -33.14
C ASP A 247 -4.60 -1.56 -33.66
N GLU A 248 -3.74 -2.18 -32.85
CA GLU A 248 -3.03 -3.41 -33.19
C GLU A 248 -3.91 -4.67 -33.15
N THR A 249 -3.36 -5.79 -33.63
CA THR A 249 -3.97 -7.12 -33.48
C THR A 249 -3.68 -7.68 -32.10
N LEU A 250 -4.73 -8.06 -31.38
CA LEU A 250 -4.65 -8.77 -30.11
C LEU A 250 -5.13 -10.20 -30.29
N THR A 251 -4.36 -11.15 -29.76
CA THR A 251 -4.73 -12.57 -29.66
C THR A 251 -5.07 -12.89 -28.21
N LEU A 252 -6.24 -13.46 -27.95
CA LEU A 252 -6.59 -14.05 -26.68
C LEU A 252 -6.30 -15.56 -26.76
N SER A 253 -5.15 -15.97 -26.21
CA SER A 253 -4.73 -17.38 -26.20
C SER A 253 -5.08 -18.11 -24.90
N GLY A 254 -5.31 -17.37 -23.82
CA GLY A 254 -5.83 -17.92 -22.56
C GLY A 254 -7.23 -18.56 -22.71
N SER A 255 -7.66 -19.31 -21.70
CA SER A 255 -9.02 -19.85 -21.66
C SER A 255 -10.04 -18.73 -21.37
N ASN A 256 -10.95 -18.46 -22.30
CA ASN A 256 -11.93 -17.38 -22.17
C ASN A 256 -13.31 -17.96 -21.84
N THR A 257 -13.78 -17.78 -20.61
CA THR A 257 -15.04 -18.32 -20.07
C THR A 257 -15.98 -17.25 -19.50
N TYR A 258 -15.62 -15.97 -19.63
CA TYR A 258 -16.48 -14.86 -19.21
C TYR A 258 -17.82 -14.87 -19.94
N THR A 259 -18.86 -14.40 -19.26
CA THR A 259 -20.26 -14.50 -19.75
C THR A 259 -20.81 -13.18 -20.27
N GLY A 260 -20.14 -12.05 -20.00
CA GLY A 260 -20.49 -10.78 -20.63
C GLY A 260 -20.03 -10.70 -22.09
N GLY A 261 -20.32 -9.56 -22.72
CA GLY A 261 -19.99 -9.34 -24.14
C GLY A 261 -18.51 -9.11 -24.39
N THR A 262 -18.16 -9.05 -25.67
CA THR A 262 -16.89 -8.53 -26.16
C THR A 262 -17.17 -7.34 -27.06
N THR A 263 -16.56 -6.19 -26.80
CA THR A 263 -16.65 -4.99 -27.66
C THR A 263 -15.31 -4.76 -28.34
N ILE A 264 -15.32 -4.53 -29.65
CA ILE A 264 -14.13 -4.17 -30.42
C ILE A 264 -14.32 -2.73 -30.89
N ASN A 265 -13.66 -1.80 -30.21
CA ASN A 265 -13.69 -0.38 -30.52
C ASN A 265 -12.68 -0.03 -31.63
N ASP A 266 -11.51 -0.71 -31.64
CA ASP A 266 -10.49 -0.55 -32.68
C ASP A 266 -9.64 -1.84 -32.86
N GLY A 267 -8.88 -1.87 -33.96
CA GLY A 267 -7.93 -2.93 -34.29
C GLY A 267 -8.58 -4.26 -34.64
N THR A 268 -7.87 -5.36 -34.34
CA THR A 268 -8.35 -6.73 -34.61
C THR A 268 -8.24 -7.58 -33.36
N LEU A 269 -9.27 -8.38 -33.09
CA LEU A 269 -9.28 -9.39 -32.03
C LEU A 269 -9.29 -10.79 -32.63
N VAL A 270 -8.35 -11.62 -32.21
CA VAL A 270 -8.25 -13.04 -32.56
C VAL A 270 -8.46 -13.85 -31.28
N ALA A 271 -9.37 -14.83 -31.31
CA ALA A 271 -9.54 -15.79 -30.22
C ALA A 271 -9.13 -17.18 -30.72
N THR A 272 -8.15 -17.80 -30.06
CA THR A 272 -7.58 -19.11 -30.47
C THR A 272 -8.08 -20.28 -29.62
N SER A 273 -8.71 -19.97 -28.48
CA SER A 273 -9.24 -20.92 -27.51
C SER A 273 -10.73 -20.65 -27.30
N VAL A 274 -11.59 -21.50 -27.88
CA VAL A 274 -13.07 -21.53 -27.65
C VAL A 274 -13.46 -22.84 -27.00
#